data_AF-A0A1V4XL13-F1
#
_entry.id   AF-A0A1V4XL13-F1
#
_cell.length_a   1.000
_cell.length_b   1.000
_cell.length_c   1.000
_cell.angle_alpha   90.00
_cell.angle_beta   90.00
_cell.angle_gamma   90.00
#
_symmetry.space_group_name_H-M   'P 1'
#
loop_
_entity.id
_entity.type
_entity.pdbx_description
1 polymer ?
#
loop_
_entity_poly.entity_id
_entity_poly.type
_entity_poly.pdbx_seq_one_letter_code
_entity_poly.pdbx_strand_id
1 'polypeptide(L)'
;MLGLGFLAICLDTVCGVLFAKVLYVVTGGKINPLIGAAGIPAFPMAARVVQKVGCRYNRKSHLTMHTTGANAGGQIGPVIAAAVMLSGLAGMGVIR
;
A
#
# COMPACT_ATOMS: atom_id res chain seq x y z
N MET A 1 0.15 9.97 20.04
CA MET A 1 0.52 8.80 19.22
C MET A 1 -0.69 8.15 18.52
N LEU A 2 -1.76 7.76 19.22
CA LEU A 2 -2.91 7.07 18.60
C LEU A 2 -3.61 7.88 17.49
N GLY A 3 -3.87 9.17 17.71
CA GLY A 3 -4.53 10.02 16.69
C GLY A 3 -3.70 10.24 15.42
N LEU A 4 -2.40 10.46 15.56
CA LEU A 4 -1.50 10.69 14.42
C LEU A 4 -1.27 9.40 13.62
N GLY A 5 -1.16 8.25 14.29
CA GLY A 5 -1.02 6.94 13.65
C GLY A 5 -2.28 6.51 12.89
N PHE A 6 -3.46 6.76 13.44
CA PHE A 6 -4.71 6.52 12.73
C PHE A 6 -4.82 7.38 11.46
N LEU A 7 -4.50 8.68 11.57
CA LEU A 7 -4.50 9.58 10.42
C LEU A 7 -3.49 9.14 9.36
N ALA A 8 -2.30 8.69 9.76
CA ALA A 8 -1.29 8.17 8.84
C ALA A 8 -1.79 6.96 8.04
N ILE A 9 -2.45 5.99 8.69
CA ILE A 9 -3.00 4.80 8.03
C ILE A 9 -4.14 5.18 7.06
N CYS A 10 -4.99 6.14 7.44
CA CYS A 10 -6.04 6.65 6.56
C CYS A 10 -5.44 7.31 5.32
N LEU A 11 -4.44 8.17 5.49
CA LEU A 11 -3.77 8.84 4.38
C LEU A 11 -3.04 7.85 3.48
N ASP A 12 -2.36 6.84 4.05
CA ASP A 12 -1.71 5.76 3.30
C ASP A 12 -2.70 5.01 2.40
N THR A 13 -3.86 4.66 2.95
CA THR A 13 -4.93 3.96 2.20
C THR A 13 -5.48 4.83 1.07
N VAL A 14 -5.75 6.12 1.34
CA VAL A 14 -6.30 7.05 0.34
C VAL A 14 -5.29 7.28 -0.79
N CYS A 15 -4.02 7.52 -0.45
CA CYS A 15 -2.94 7.66 -1.43
C CYS A 15 -2.74 6.39 -2.26
N GLY A 16 -2.75 5.21 -1.64
CA GLY A 16 -2.61 3.93 -2.35
C GLY A 16 -3.76 3.67 -3.33
N VAL A 17 -5.00 3.96 -2.93
CA VAL A 17 -6.17 3.83 -3.81
C VAL A 17 -6.14 4.87 -4.94
N LEU A 18 -5.76 6.11 -4.64
CA LEU A 18 -5.64 7.16 -5.65
C LEU A 18 -4.59 6.80 -6.71
N PHE A 19 -3.43 6.30 -6.27
CA PHE A 19 -2.37 5.84 -7.16
C PHE A 19 -2.84 4.66 -8.03
N ALA A 20 -3.55 3.68 -7.45
CA ALA A 20 -4.12 2.58 -8.21
C ALA A 20 -5.22 3.03 -9.19
N LYS A 21 -5.92 4.12 -8.89
CA LYS A 21 -6.88 4.74 -9.81
C LYS A 21 -6.18 5.44 -10.98
N VAL A 22 -5.04 6.09 -10.74
CA VAL A 22 -4.19 6.61 -11.81
C VAL A 22 -3.68 5.47 -12.70
N LEU A 23 -3.19 4.39 -12.10
CA LEU A 23 -2.78 3.18 -12.82
C LEU A 23 -3.92 2.56 -13.65
N TYR A 24 -5.15 2.56 -13.12
CA TYR A 24 -6.32 2.10 -13.87
C TYR A 24 -6.54 2.93 -15.14
N VAL A 25 -6.44 4.26 -15.04
CA VAL A 25 -6.60 5.18 -16.19
C VAL A 25 -5.46 5.01 -17.20
N VAL A 26 -4.21 4.95 -16.73
CA VAL A 26 -3.02 4.77 -17.60
C VAL A 26 -3.05 3.43 -18.33
N THR A 27 -3.53 2.36 -17.69
CA THR A 27 -3.58 1.02 -18.27
C THR A 27 -4.88 0.75 -19.05
N GLY A 28 -5.70 1.77 -19.29
CA GLY A 28 -6.95 1.65 -20.05
C GLY A 28 -7.97 0.71 -19.40
N GLY A 29 -8.00 0.63 -18.07
CA GLY A 29 -9.01 -0.12 -17.32
C GLY A 29 -8.61 -1.54 -16.89
N LYS A 30 -7.35 -1.94 -17.10
CA LYS A 30 -6.88 -3.31 -16.83
C LYS A 30 -6.55 -3.59 -15.36
N ILE A 31 -6.25 -2.56 -14.56
CA ILE A 31 -5.77 -2.71 -13.17
C ILE A 31 -6.85 -2.32 -12.16
N ASN A 32 -7.37 -3.27 -11.38
CA ASN A 32 -8.41 -2.97 -10.41
C ASN A 32 -7.91 -2.01 -9.30
N PRO A 33 -8.53 -0.83 -9.07
CA PRO A 33 -8.10 0.12 -8.04
C PRO A 33 -8.10 -0.46 -6.61
N LEU A 34 -8.87 -1.52 -6.37
CA LEU A 34 -8.83 -2.30 -5.12
C LEU A 34 -7.44 -2.84 -4.78
N ILE A 35 -6.57 -3.09 -5.78
CA ILE A 35 -5.19 -3.54 -5.56
C ILE A 35 -4.39 -2.47 -4.82
N GLY A 36 -4.67 -1.18 -5.04
CA GLY A 36 -4.03 -0.08 -4.32
C GLY A 36 -4.29 -0.10 -2.82
N ALA A 37 -5.49 -0.49 -2.40
CA ALA A 37 -5.83 -0.65 -0.99
C ALA A 37 -5.10 -1.84 -0.33
N ALA A 38 -4.57 -2.78 -1.11
CA ALA A 38 -3.77 -3.90 -0.60
C ALA A 38 -2.30 -3.53 -0.35
N GLY A 39 -1.85 -2.33 -0.76
CA GLY A 39 -0.46 -1.88 -0.63
C GLY A 39 -0.05 -1.44 0.78
N ILE A 40 -0.97 -1.43 1.75
CA ILE A 40 -0.68 -1.13 3.16
C ILE A 40 0.26 -2.22 3.71
N PRO A 41 1.30 -1.90 4.51
CA PRO A 41 2.26 -2.86 5.06
C PRO A 41 1.65 -3.75 6.16
N ALA A 42 0.64 -4.55 5.82
CA ALA A 42 -0.07 -5.46 6.71
C ALA A 42 -0.20 -6.84 6.04
N PHE A 43 0.93 -7.53 5.92
CA PHE A 43 1.00 -8.83 5.28
C PHE A 43 0.66 -9.96 6.25
N PRO A 44 -0.16 -10.96 5.86
CA PRO A 44 -0.94 -11.10 4.62
C PRO A 44 -2.37 -10.51 4.69
N MET A 45 -2.74 -9.88 5.81
CA MET A 45 -4.11 -9.44 6.12
C MET A 45 -4.70 -8.44 5.12
N ALA A 46 -3.96 -7.41 4.69
CA ALA A 46 -4.46 -6.43 3.71
C ALA A 46 -4.88 -7.09 2.38
N ALA A 47 -4.05 -8.03 1.88
CA ALA A 47 -4.36 -8.80 0.68
C ALA A 47 -5.62 -9.67 0.84
N ARG A 48 -5.85 -10.25 2.02
CA ARG A 48 -7.05 -11.05 2.34
C ARG A 48 -8.30 -10.19 2.47
N VAL A 49 -8.21 -9.00 3.08
CA VAL A 49 -9.33 -8.07 3.21
C VAL A 49 -9.76 -7.57 1.82
N VAL A 50 -8.81 -7.15 0.99
CA VAL A 50 -9.09 -6.70 -0.38
C VAL A 50 -9.67 -7.83 -1.22
N GLN A 51 -9.18 -9.06 -1.09
CA GLN A 51 -9.78 -10.22 -1.74
C GLN A 51 -11.23 -10.44 -1.28
N LYS A 52 -11.51 -10.35 0.03
CA LYS A 52 -12.87 -10.52 0.58
C LYS A 52 -13.83 -9.47 0.03
N VAL A 53 -13.40 -8.21 -0.06
CA VAL A 53 -14.18 -7.12 -0.65
C VAL A 53 -14.34 -7.30 -2.17
N GLY A 54 -13.27 -7.68 -2.88
CA GLY A 54 -13.31 -7.97 -4.31
C GLY A 54 -14.28 -9.11 -4.66
N CYS A 55 -14.30 -10.19 -3.87
CA CYS A 55 -15.26 -11.28 -4.02
C CYS A 55 -16.71 -10.87 -3.72
N ARG A 56 -16.95 -9.81 -2.93
CA ARG A 56 -18.31 -9.28 -2.72
C ARG A 56 -18.84 -8.60 -3.97
N TYR A 57 -17.99 -7.89 -4.70
CA TYR A 57 -18.36 -7.22 -5.96
C TYR A 57 -18.34 -8.17 -7.16
N ASN A 58 -17.39 -9.10 -7.24
CA ASN A 58 -17.30 -10.09 -8.31
C ASN A 58 -16.70 -11.41 -7.80
N ARG A 59 -17.55 -12.43 -7.61
CA ARG A 59 -17.13 -13.75 -7.08
C ARG A 59 -16.19 -14.54 -7.99
N LYS A 60 -16.07 -14.18 -9.27
CA LYS A 60 -15.11 -14.80 -10.22
C LYS A 60 -13.75 -14.08 -10.24
N SER A 61 -13.57 -13.00 -9.48
CA SER A 61 -12.34 -12.22 -9.48
C SER A 61 -11.36 -12.72 -8.42
N HIS A 62 -10.40 -13.54 -8.84
CA HIS A 62 -9.32 -14.05 -8.00
C HIS A 62 -8.18 -13.01 -7.90
N LEU A 63 -8.40 -11.95 -7.13
CA LEU A 63 -7.41 -10.88 -6.96
C LEU A 63 -6.22 -11.25 -6.07
N THR A 64 -6.24 -12.40 -5.40
CA THR A 64 -5.27 -12.77 -4.36
C THR A 64 -3.82 -12.76 -4.84
N MET A 65 -3.53 -13.22 -6.07
CA MET A 65 -2.16 -13.21 -6.58
C MET A 65 -1.62 -11.78 -6.79
N HIS A 66 -2.45 -10.88 -7.33
CA HIS A 66 -2.04 -9.49 -7.57
C HIS A 66 -1.99 -8.67 -6.28
N THR A 67 -2.94 -8.87 -5.37
CA THR A 67 -2.99 -8.15 -4.08
C THR A 67 -1.88 -8.58 -3.14
N THR A 68 -1.44 -9.84 -3.20
CA THR A 68 -0.30 -10.33 -2.40
C THR A 68 1.02 -9.70 -2.87
N GLY A 69 1.21 -9.53 -4.19
CA GLY A 69 2.36 -8.82 -4.75
C GLY A 69 2.38 -7.33 -4.35
N ALA A 70 1.23 -6.64 -4.43
CA ALA A 70 1.12 -5.25 -3.99
C ALA A 70 1.42 -5.08 -2.49
N ASN A 71 0.91 -5.98 -1.65
CA ASN A 71 1.14 -5.98 -0.19
C ASN A 71 2.61 -6.28 0.17
N ALA A 72 3.26 -7.18 -0.57
CA ALA A 72 4.69 -7.45 -0.41
C ALA A 72 5.53 -6.22 -0.78
N GLY A 73 5.19 -5.52 -1.88
CA GLY A 73 5.83 -4.25 -2.25
C GLY A 73 5.63 -3.15 -1.21
N GLY A 74 4.44 -3.09 -0.59
CA GLY A 74 4.10 -2.17 0.49
C GLY A 74 5.04 -2.24 1.71
N GLN A 75 5.56 -3.43 2.03
CA GLN A 75 6.52 -3.60 3.14
C GLN A 75 7.90 -2.99 2.86
N ILE A 76 8.26 -2.79 1.60
CA ILE A 76 9.58 -2.24 1.22
C ILE A 76 9.62 -0.71 1.46
N GLY A 77 8.49 -0.02 1.28
CA GLY A 77 8.38 1.43 1.42
C GLY A 77 8.87 1.98 2.78
N PRO A 78 8.40 1.45 3.92
CA PRO A 78 8.87 1.86 5.24
C PRO A 78 10.38 1.66 5.45
N VAL A 79 10.96 0.59 4.89
CA VAL A 79 12.40 0.32 4.97
C VAL A 79 13.20 1.38 4.21
N ILE A 80 12.75 1.73 3.00
CA ILE A 80 13.38 2.79 2.20
C ILE A 80 13.23 4.14 2.91
N ALA A 81 12.04 4.47 3.44
CA ALA A 81 11.81 5.70 4.17
C ALA A 81 12.73 5.81 5.40
N ALA A 82 12.86 4.73 6.18
CA ALA A 82 13.77 4.68 7.32
C ALA A 82 15.24 4.86 6.91
N ALA A 83 15.66 4.23 5.81
CA ALA A 83 17.02 4.37 5.29
C ALA A 83 17.35 5.80 4.84
N VAL A 84 16.42 6.46 4.15
CA VAL A 84 16.57 7.86 3.71
C VAL A 84 16.60 8.80 4.91
N MET A 85 15.73 8.60 5.90
CA MET A 85 15.73 9.38 7.14
C MET A 85 17.04 9.22 7.91
N LEU A 86 17.55 7.99 8.02
CA LEU A 86 18.84 7.71 8.66
C LEU A 86 19.99 8.39 7.91
N SER A 87 20.03 8.27 6.59
CA SER A 87 21.06 8.92 5.77
C SER A 87 21.02 10.44 5.91
N GLY A 88 19.82 11.05 5.95
CA GLY A 88 19.64 12.47 6.19
C GLY A 88 20.15 12.89 7.58
N LEU A 89 19.86 12.10 8.61
CA LEU A 89 20.30 12.38 9.98
C LEU A 89 21.82 12.22 10.15
N ALA A 90 22.43 11.25 9.46
CA ALA A 90 23.87 11.08 9.39
C ALA A 90 24.55 12.25 8.68
N GLY A 91 23.97 12.75 7.59
CA GLY A 91 24.45 13.95 6.89
C GLY A 91 24.38 15.23 7.73
N MET A 92 23.45 15.29 8.69
CA MET A 92 23.33 16.39 9.65
C MET A 92 24.27 16.25 10.87
N GLY A 93 25.09 15.19 10.94
CA GLY A 93 26.06 14.98 12.03
C GLY A 93 25.44 14.62 13.38
N VAL A 94 24.14 14.29 13.43
CA VAL A 94 23.41 13.94 14.65
C VAL A 94 23.62 12.47 15.05
N ILE A 95 23.96 11.62 14.09
CA ILE A 95 24.32 10.20 14.29
C ILE A 95 25.66 9.92 13.59
N ARG A 96 26.54 9.18 14.24
CA ARG A 96 27.87 8.78 13.74
C ARG A 96 27.89 7.30 13.38
#